data_AF-E8ZGZ3-F1
#
_entry.id   AF-E8ZGZ3-F1
#
_cell.length_a   1.000
_cell.length_b   1.000
_cell.length_c   1.000
_cell.angle_alpha   90.00
_cell.angle_beta   90.00
_cell.angle_gamma   90.00
#
_symmetry.space_group_name_H-M   'P 1'
#
loop_
_entity.id
_entity.type
_entity.pdbx_description
1 polymer ?
#
loop_
_entity_poly.entity_id
_entity_poly.type
_entity_poly.pdbx_seq_one_letter_code
_entity_poly.pdbx_strand_id
1 'polypeptide(L)'
;MTNLAKSAIAASSLGTVTTGAYVGSIYLSDKPTISDHLTKSNYKLISSISNKDHSQLQWETEFESDKDKIKALIGFAEEDKKKGGEALEKWCSSKLKESYSEDHKDLEGIKSYCVIRDISSQLKRKGKSVLADSDGKWTQTYNKRKDTPKRSPRSQIAELTGEWNSGSGSSPTETEDLVKIKKWCKSKSQASFYAHEQIYDQVYNWCTEDGANVAEVTG
;
A
#
# COMPACT_ATOMS: atom_id res chain seq x y z
N MET A 1 56.33 -43.37 -49.57
CA MET A 1 55.32 -42.65 -48.79
C MET A 1 56.00 -41.47 -48.11
N THR A 2 55.44 -40.27 -48.34
CA THR A 2 55.58 -38.99 -47.63
C THR A 2 56.95 -38.31 -47.48
N ASN A 3 57.05 -37.20 -48.21
CA ASN A 3 58.01 -36.08 -48.17
C ASN A 3 57.90 -35.22 -46.90
N LEU A 4 58.90 -34.35 -46.66
CA LEU A 4 58.78 -32.87 -46.42
C LEU A 4 60.04 -32.38 -45.68
N ALA A 5 60.99 -31.74 -46.37
CA ALA A 5 61.07 -30.30 -46.66
C ALA A 5 61.56 -29.46 -45.46
N LYS A 6 62.80 -28.99 -45.58
CA LYS A 6 63.40 -27.91 -44.78
C LYS A 6 62.67 -26.60 -45.08
N SER A 7 62.42 -25.77 -44.06
CA SER A 7 62.58 -24.31 -44.10
C SER A 7 62.37 -23.69 -42.71
N ALA A 8 63.25 -22.76 -42.36
CA ALA A 8 63.18 -21.91 -41.18
C ALA A 8 62.44 -20.61 -41.53
N ILE A 9 61.59 -20.09 -40.63
CA ILE A 9 61.17 -18.68 -40.63
C ILE A 9 60.95 -18.21 -39.19
N ALA A 10 61.60 -17.09 -38.85
CA ALA A 10 61.38 -16.28 -37.66
C ALA A 10 60.20 -15.31 -37.87
N ALA A 11 59.39 -15.07 -36.84
CA ALA A 11 58.43 -13.97 -36.73
C ALA A 11 58.09 -13.79 -35.23
N SER A 12 58.67 -12.81 -34.54
CA SER A 12 58.12 -11.48 -34.23
C SER A 12 56.79 -11.51 -33.45
N SER A 13 56.87 -11.11 -32.18
CA SER A 13 55.87 -10.44 -31.33
C SER A 13 54.39 -10.55 -31.70
N LEU A 14 53.55 -11.01 -30.77
CA LEU A 14 52.26 -10.40 -30.36
C LEU A 14 51.58 -11.25 -29.27
N GLY A 15 51.31 -10.62 -28.12
CA GLY A 15 50.28 -10.95 -27.12
C GLY A 15 50.00 -12.41 -26.76
N THR A 16 50.54 -12.87 -25.63
CA THR A 16 49.94 -13.98 -24.88
C THR A 16 48.64 -13.48 -24.23
N VAL A 17 47.50 -13.65 -24.92
CA VAL A 17 46.22 -13.68 -24.22
C VAL A 17 46.18 -15.01 -23.49
N THR A 18 46.57 -14.99 -22.22
CA THR A 18 46.21 -16.04 -21.28
C THR A 18 44.69 -16.10 -21.28
N THR A 19 44.11 -17.13 -21.88
CA THR A 19 42.70 -17.51 -21.70
C THR A 19 42.53 -17.97 -20.25
N GLY A 20 42.56 -16.98 -19.34
CA GLY A 20 42.21 -17.14 -17.94
C GLY A 20 40.72 -17.43 -17.89
N ALA A 21 40.37 -18.61 -17.39
CA ALA A 21 39.02 -18.94 -16.99
C ALA A 21 38.58 -17.99 -15.87
N TYR A 22 38.00 -16.84 -16.23
CA TYR A 22 37.10 -16.12 -15.32
C TYR A 22 35.73 -16.81 -15.39
N VAL A 23 35.64 -17.98 -14.76
CA VAL A 23 34.34 -18.43 -14.24
C VAL A 23 34.11 -17.56 -13.01
N GLY A 24 33.52 -16.39 -13.26
CA GLY A 24 33.03 -15.50 -12.22
C GLY A 24 32.10 -16.30 -11.29
N SER A 25 32.29 -16.12 -10.00
CA SER A 25 31.50 -16.70 -8.93
C SER A 25 30.07 -16.15 -8.91
N ILE A 26 29.25 -16.49 -9.91
CA ILE A 26 27.81 -16.15 -9.96
C ILE A 26 26.98 -17.13 -9.11
N TYR A 27 27.54 -17.56 -7.99
CA TYR A 27 26.86 -18.30 -6.94
C TYR A 27 27.32 -17.76 -5.57
N LEU A 28 27.43 -16.44 -5.46
CA LEU A 28 27.30 -15.81 -4.15
C LEU A 28 25.86 -16.10 -3.70
N SER A 29 25.74 -16.79 -2.58
CA SER A 29 24.48 -17.11 -1.93
C SER A 29 23.81 -15.81 -1.47
N ASP A 30 23.16 -15.10 -2.39
CA ASP A 30 22.32 -13.95 -2.05
C ASP A 30 21.11 -14.50 -1.31
N LYS A 31 21.22 -14.53 0.02
CA LYS A 31 20.07 -14.73 0.89
C LYS A 31 19.05 -13.66 0.51
N PRO A 32 17.78 -14.03 0.25
CA PRO A 32 16.77 -13.05 -0.14
C PRO A 32 16.70 -11.95 0.92
N THR A 33 16.57 -10.70 0.48
CA THR A 33 16.33 -9.58 1.39
C THR A 33 14.92 -9.67 1.97
N ILE A 34 14.66 -8.92 3.04
CA ILE A 34 13.29 -8.79 3.56
C ILE A 34 12.34 -8.23 2.48
N SER A 35 12.81 -7.28 1.66
CA SER A 35 12.07 -6.77 0.50
C SER A 35 11.69 -7.87 -0.49
N ASP A 36 12.63 -8.74 -0.85
CA ASP A 36 12.41 -9.85 -1.78
C ASP A 36 11.36 -10.82 -1.23
N HIS A 37 11.47 -11.16 0.06
CA HIS A 37 10.53 -12.06 0.71
C HIS A 37 9.11 -11.45 0.74
N LEU A 38 8.97 -10.20 1.20
CA LEU A 38 7.66 -9.53 1.29
C LEU A 38 6.99 -9.42 -0.08
N THR A 39 7.74 -9.04 -1.11
CA THR A 39 7.20 -8.92 -2.48
C THR A 39 6.76 -10.29 -3.02
N LYS A 40 7.54 -11.35 -2.78
CA LYS A 40 7.14 -12.73 -3.11
C LYS A 40 5.91 -13.21 -2.34
N SER A 41 5.70 -12.71 -1.13
CA SER A 41 4.51 -12.96 -0.31
C SER A 41 3.33 -12.01 -0.62
N ASN A 42 3.34 -11.34 -1.77
CA ASN A 42 2.29 -10.43 -2.25
C ASN A 42 2.08 -9.16 -1.40
N TYR A 43 3.03 -8.80 -0.55
CA TYR A 43 3.01 -7.47 0.06
C TYR A 43 3.41 -6.42 -0.97
N LYS A 44 2.74 -5.27 -0.94
CA LYS A 44 3.17 -4.08 -1.68
C LYS A 44 3.94 -3.18 -0.74
N LEU A 45 5.17 -2.83 -1.08
CA LEU A 45 5.99 -1.92 -0.27
C LEU A 45 5.54 -0.47 -0.49
N ILE A 46 5.56 0.37 0.54
CA ILE A 46 5.25 1.80 0.38
C ILE A 46 6.29 2.48 -0.53
N SER A 47 7.56 2.04 -0.43
CA SER A 47 8.64 2.49 -1.31
C SER A 47 8.44 2.17 -2.81
N SER A 48 7.43 1.37 -3.16
CA SER A 48 7.07 1.13 -4.57
C SER A 48 6.19 2.23 -5.19
N ILE A 49 5.67 3.17 -4.38
CA ILE A 49 4.88 4.31 -4.87
C ILE A 49 5.80 5.24 -5.67
N SER A 50 5.59 5.29 -6.98
CA SER A 50 6.49 6.01 -7.90
C SER A 50 6.41 7.53 -7.79
N ASN A 51 5.23 8.06 -7.47
CA ASN A 51 5.07 9.50 -7.24
C ASN A 51 5.60 9.86 -5.84
N LYS A 52 6.60 10.75 -5.78
CA LYS A 52 7.27 11.11 -4.54
C LYS A 52 6.33 11.77 -3.53
N ASP A 53 5.46 12.67 -3.96
CA ASP A 53 4.51 13.37 -3.07
C ASP A 53 3.48 12.38 -2.50
N HIS A 54 3.03 11.41 -3.30
CA HIS A 54 2.11 10.38 -2.85
C HIS A 54 2.78 9.41 -1.86
N SER A 55 4.05 9.05 -2.13
CA SER A 55 4.86 8.23 -1.22
C SER A 55 5.07 8.94 0.12
N GLN A 56 5.44 10.22 0.07
CA GLN A 56 5.59 11.06 1.25
C GLN A 56 4.30 11.13 2.06
N LEU A 57 3.16 11.40 1.42
CA LEU A 57 1.87 11.44 2.09
C LEU A 57 1.51 10.08 2.72
N GLN A 58 1.88 8.97 2.07
CA GLN A 58 1.72 7.64 2.65
C GLN A 58 2.54 7.50 3.93
N TRP A 59 3.84 7.81 3.91
CA TRP A 59 4.71 7.70 5.09
C TRP A 59 4.25 8.56 6.26
N GLU A 60 3.84 9.79 5.98
CA GLU A 60 3.26 10.70 6.97
C GLU A 60 2.00 10.11 7.62
N THR A 61 1.09 9.57 6.81
CA THR A 61 -0.16 8.98 7.28
C THR A 61 0.09 7.69 8.07
N GLU A 62 1.11 6.92 7.67
CA GLU A 62 1.52 5.73 8.38
C GLU A 62 2.09 6.05 9.76
N PHE A 63 2.97 7.04 9.83
CA PHE A 63 3.52 7.54 11.09
C PHE A 63 2.41 7.99 12.05
N GLU A 64 1.43 8.77 11.58
CA GLU A 64 0.32 9.21 12.44
C GLU A 64 -0.59 8.07 12.90
N SER A 65 -0.71 6.99 12.12
CA SER A 65 -1.64 5.90 12.43
C SER A 65 -1.30 5.13 13.71
N ASP A 66 -0.03 5.12 14.11
CA ASP A 66 0.46 4.44 15.32
C ASP A 66 1.71 5.15 15.87
N LYS A 67 1.61 6.47 16.01
CA LYS A 67 2.74 7.37 16.28
C LYS A 67 3.64 6.87 17.41
N ASP A 68 3.05 6.57 18.57
CA ASP A 68 3.83 6.20 19.75
C ASP A 68 4.60 4.89 19.56
N LYS A 69 3.98 3.88 18.94
CA LYS A 69 4.66 2.61 18.66
C LYS A 69 5.73 2.75 17.60
N ILE A 70 5.48 3.55 16.56
CA ILE A 70 6.47 3.81 15.52
C ILE A 70 7.66 4.56 16.09
N LYS A 71 7.43 5.61 16.90
CA LYS A 71 8.47 6.34 17.64
C LYS A 71 9.35 5.40 18.47
N ALA A 72 8.73 4.51 19.24
CA ALA A 72 9.44 3.52 20.04
C ALA A 72 10.23 2.52 19.17
N LEU A 73 9.66 2.06 18.05
CA LEU A 73 10.28 1.10 17.14
C LEU A 73 11.52 1.67 16.44
N ILE A 74 11.45 2.92 15.99
CA ILE A 74 12.50 3.53 15.16
C ILE A 74 13.45 4.45 15.96
N GLY A 75 13.18 4.66 17.25
CA GLY A 75 13.94 5.55 18.11
C GLY A 75 13.77 7.03 17.77
N PHE A 76 12.59 7.44 17.29
CA PHE A 76 12.29 8.82 16.91
C PHE A 76 11.58 9.57 18.04
N ALA A 77 12.04 10.79 18.35
CA ALA A 77 11.55 11.54 19.52
C ALA A 77 10.60 12.69 19.17
N GLU A 78 10.64 13.22 17.94
CA GLU A 78 9.83 14.39 17.59
C GLU A 78 8.35 14.04 17.35
N GLU A 79 7.50 15.07 17.39
CA GLU A 79 6.05 14.95 17.18
C GLU A 79 5.61 15.27 15.75
N ASP A 80 6.48 15.91 14.97
CA ASP A 80 6.17 16.40 13.64
C ASP A 80 5.87 15.25 12.68
N LYS A 81 4.70 15.33 12.02
CA LYS A 81 4.22 14.31 11.08
C LYS A 81 5.19 14.10 9.93
N LYS A 82 5.68 15.20 9.33
CA LYS A 82 6.52 15.16 8.14
C LYS A 82 7.87 14.51 8.45
N LYS A 83 8.55 15.00 9.48
CA LYS A 83 9.81 14.42 9.95
C LYS A 83 9.64 12.98 10.44
N GLY A 84 8.51 12.67 11.08
CA GLY A 84 8.18 11.30 11.48
C GLY A 84 8.02 10.36 10.29
N GLY A 85 7.32 10.81 9.24
CA GLY A 85 7.22 10.08 7.98
C GLY A 85 8.58 9.86 7.31
N GLU A 86 9.42 10.89 7.23
CA GLU A 86 10.79 10.79 6.70
C GLU A 86 11.67 9.83 7.53
N ALA A 87 11.55 9.85 8.86
CA ALA A 87 12.27 8.93 9.75
C ALA A 87 11.81 7.48 9.55
N LEU A 88 10.51 7.25 9.41
CA LEU A 88 9.94 5.93 9.13
C LEU A 88 10.39 5.41 7.75
N GLU A 89 10.34 6.25 6.71
CA GLU A 89 10.82 5.90 5.37
C GLU A 89 12.29 5.46 5.41
N LYS A 90 13.15 6.21 6.11
CA LYS A 90 14.57 5.89 6.25
C LYS A 90 14.78 4.57 6.98
N TRP A 91 14.06 4.36 8.08
CA TRP A 91 14.11 3.12 8.84
C TRP A 91 13.69 1.92 7.97
N CYS A 92 12.52 1.99 7.33
CA CYS A 92 12.03 0.96 6.42
C CYS A 92 13.02 0.68 5.28
N SER A 93 13.55 1.71 4.64
CA SER A 93 14.52 1.57 3.54
C SER A 93 15.81 0.88 3.96
N SER A 94 16.25 1.07 5.21
CA SER A 94 17.39 0.35 5.78
C SER A 94 17.02 -1.11 6.03
N LYS A 95 15.89 -1.36 6.70
CA LYS A 95 15.44 -2.69 7.11
C LYS A 95 15.09 -3.61 5.96
N LEU A 96 14.46 -3.09 4.91
CA LEU A 96 14.06 -3.86 3.74
C LEU A 96 15.25 -4.45 2.97
N LYS A 97 16.45 -3.86 3.11
CA LYS A 97 17.70 -4.34 2.49
C LYS A 97 18.44 -5.39 3.33
N GLU A 98 18.05 -5.58 4.59
CA GLU A 98 18.63 -6.60 5.46
C GLU A 98 18.24 -8.00 4.95
N SER A 99 19.07 -9.02 5.22
CA SER A 99 18.77 -10.41 4.86
C SER A 99 17.54 -10.92 5.61
N TYR A 100 16.68 -11.64 4.90
CA TYR A 100 15.48 -12.22 5.50
C TYR A 100 15.82 -13.35 6.48
N SER A 101 15.10 -13.35 7.61
CA SER A 101 15.01 -14.44 8.58
C SER A 101 13.63 -14.38 9.24
N GLU A 102 13.01 -15.52 9.53
CA GLU A 102 11.73 -15.58 10.25
C GLU A 102 11.85 -14.98 11.65
N ASP A 103 13.00 -15.18 12.31
CA ASP A 103 13.31 -14.66 13.64
C ASP A 103 13.88 -13.23 13.62
N HIS A 104 13.76 -12.52 12.51
CA HIS A 104 14.25 -11.15 12.44
C HIS A 104 13.48 -10.26 13.42
N LYS A 105 14.16 -9.70 14.42
CA LYS A 105 13.55 -8.96 15.54
C LYS A 105 12.58 -7.85 15.14
N ASP A 106 12.81 -7.22 13.98
CA ASP A 106 12.01 -6.10 13.50
C ASP A 106 10.93 -6.53 12.47
N LEU A 107 10.82 -7.84 12.14
CA LEU A 107 10.01 -8.33 11.02
C LEU A 107 8.53 -7.92 11.12
N GLU A 108 7.95 -8.04 12.32
CA GLU A 108 6.55 -7.64 12.55
C GLU A 108 6.36 -6.12 12.42
N GLY A 109 7.35 -5.32 12.85
CA GLY A 109 7.36 -3.88 12.60
C GLY A 109 7.45 -3.56 11.11
N ILE A 110 8.28 -4.28 10.36
CA ILE A 110 8.43 -4.08 8.91
C ILE A 110 7.13 -4.43 8.18
N LYS A 111 6.53 -5.60 8.48
CA LYS A 111 5.22 -6.00 7.93
C LYS A 111 4.10 -5.04 8.34
N SER A 112 4.22 -4.41 9.50
CA SER A 112 3.23 -3.47 9.98
C SER A 112 3.35 -2.10 9.31
N TYR A 113 4.55 -1.57 9.08
CA TYR A 113 4.73 -0.16 8.76
C TYR A 113 5.43 0.14 7.44
N CYS A 114 6.06 -0.84 6.79
CA CYS A 114 6.77 -0.64 5.51
C CYS A 114 5.96 -1.09 4.28
N VAL A 115 4.76 -1.62 4.50
CA VAL A 115 3.89 -2.17 3.45
C VAL A 115 2.56 -1.44 3.39
N ILE A 116 1.95 -1.45 2.22
CA ILE A 116 0.62 -0.91 1.95
C ILE A 116 -0.41 -1.93 2.45
N ARG A 117 -1.25 -1.51 3.39
CA ARG A 117 -2.36 -2.33 3.90
C ARG A 117 -3.65 -2.11 3.14
N ASP A 118 -4.65 -2.92 3.43
CA ASP A 118 -6.01 -2.65 2.98
C ASP A 118 -6.71 -1.59 3.85
N ILE A 119 -7.78 -1.00 3.31
CA ILE A 119 -8.57 0.04 3.97
C ILE A 119 -9.19 -0.46 5.29
N SER A 120 -9.65 -1.70 5.34
CA SER A 120 -10.23 -2.31 6.55
C SER A 120 -9.23 -2.37 7.70
N SER A 121 -7.99 -2.76 7.41
CA SER A 121 -6.88 -2.79 8.35
C SER A 121 -6.50 -1.38 8.81
N GLN A 122 -6.54 -0.41 7.90
CA GLN A 122 -6.32 1.00 8.26
C GLN A 122 -7.43 1.55 9.16
N LEU A 123 -8.69 1.19 8.91
CA LEU A 123 -9.82 1.54 9.78
C LEU A 123 -9.65 0.93 11.17
N LYS A 124 -9.29 -0.35 11.26
CA LYS A 124 -9.08 -1.06 12.54
C LYS A 124 -8.02 -0.40 13.41
N ARG A 125 -6.94 0.12 12.82
CA ARG A 125 -5.92 0.89 13.56
C ARG A 125 -6.48 2.13 14.24
N LYS A 126 -7.45 2.79 13.62
CA LYS A 126 -8.15 3.94 14.18
C LYS A 126 -9.33 3.55 15.09
N GLY A 127 -9.44 2.27 15.46
CA GLY A 127 -10.55 1.76 16.26
C GLY A 127 -11.89 1.77 15.53
N LYS A 128 -11.88 1.67 14.19
CA LYS A 128 -13.07 1.70 13.33
C LYS A 128 -13.23 0.37 12.60
N SER A 129 -14.47 0.05 12.24
CA SER A 129 -14.78 -1.16 11.48
C SER A 129 -15.88 -0.91 10.46
N VAL A 130 -15.81 -1.64 9.35
CA VAL A 130 -16.89 -1.71 8.38
C VAL A 130 -18.08 -2.46 9.01
N LEU A 131 -19.28 -1.96 8.77
CA LEU A 131 -20.53 -2.58 9.22
C LEU A 131 -20.69 -3.97 8.59
N ALA A 132 -21.20 -4.92 9.37
CA ALA A 132 -21.57 -6.25 8.87
C ALA A 132 -22.87 -6.17 8.05
N ASP A 133 -23.08 -7.10 7.11
CA ASP A 133 -24.26 -7.08 6.23
C ASP A 133 -25.59 -7.12 7.01
N SER A 134 -25.61 -7.79 8.16
CA SER A 134 -26.78 -7.93 9.05
C SER A 134 -26.94 -6.80 10.06
N ASP A 135 -26.07 -5.78 10.03
CA ASP A 135 -26.11 -4.69 11.01
C ASP A 135 -27.32 -3.77 10.79
N GLY A 136 -28.08 -3.49 11.85
CA GLY A 136 -29.21 -2.54 11.79
C GLY A 136 -28.80 -1.08 11.52
N LYS A 137 -27.51 -0.76 11.65
CA LYS A 137 -26.96 0.60 11.48
C LYS A 137 -26.88 1.06 10.03
N TRP A 138 -27.08 0.18 9.05
CA TRP A 138 -27.07 0.54 7.63
C TRP A 138 -28.11 1.60 7.26
N THR A 139 -29.30 1.54 7.86
CA THR A 139 -30.34 2.56 7.65
C THR A 139 -29.89 3.92 8.16
N GLN A 140 -29.21 3.97 9.31
CA GLN A 140 -28.71 5.21 9.87
C GLN A 140 -27.61 5.82 8.99
N THR A 141 -26.65 5.02 8.52
CA THR A 141 -25.58 5.50 7.64
C THR A 141 -26.12 5.97 6.28
N TYR A 142 -27.11 5.27 5.73
CA TYR A 142 -27.79 5.64 4.49
C TYR A 142 -28.53 6.98 4.64
N ASN A 143 -29.35 7.11 5.69
CA ASN A 143 -30.07 8.35 5.99
C ASN A 143 -29.11 9.53 6.14
N LYS A 144 -27.97 9.33 6.81
CA LYS A 144 -26.98 10.39 6.92
C LYS A 144 -26.47 10.88 5.56
N ARG A 145 -26.26 10.01 4.56
CA ARG A 145 -25.77 10.45 3.24
C ARG A 145 -26.78 11.27 2.45
N LYS A 146 -28.07 11.06 2.68
CA LYS A 146 -29.12 11.93 2.15
C LYS A 146 -28.98 13.36 2.67
N ASP A 147 -28.60 13.50 3.94
CA ASP A 147 -28.41 14.80 4.59
C ASP A 147 -27.01 15.40 4.33
N THR A 148 -26.08 14.62 3.78
CA THR A 148 -24.72 15.07 3.44
C THR A 148 -24.35 14.81 1.96
N PRO A 149 -25.15 15.29 0.99
CA PRO A 149 -24.96 15.01 -0.43
C PRO A 149 -23.63 15.52 -1.00
N LYS A 150 -23.00 16.56 -0.41
CA LYS A 150 -21.69 17.06 -0.91
C LYS A 150 -20.54 16.17 -0.45
N ARG A 151 -20.60 15.65 0.78
CA ARG A 151 -19.61 14.71 1.32
C ARG A 151 -19.75 13.31 0.75
N SER A 152 -20.99 12.87 0.54
CA SER A 152 -21.31 11.52 0.10
C SER A 152 -22.30 11.53 -1.06
N PRO A 153 -21.91 12.11 -2.21
CA PRO A 153 -22.73 12.04 -3.41
C PRO A 153 -22.87 10.59 -3.86
N ARG A 154 -24.04 10.24 -4.38
CA ARG A 154 -24.35 8.89 -4.90
C ARG A 154 -23.36 8.43 -5.96
N SER A 155 -22.80 9.36 -6.73
CA SER A 155 -21.80 9.10 -7.77
C SER A 155 -20.48 8.48 -7.26
N GLN A 156 -20.21 8.48 -5.95
CA GLN A 156 -19.09 7.73 -5.36
C GLN A 156 -19.24 6.21 -5.52
N ILE A 157 -20.48 5.73 -5.68
CA ILE A 157 -20.80 4.33 -5.88
C ILE A 157 -21.42 4.19 -7.27
N ALA A 158 -20.66 3.66 -8.22
CA ALA A 158 -21.04 3.62 -9.63
C ALA A 158 -22.38 2.92 -9.93
N GLU A 159 -22.81 1.98 -9.10
CA GLU A 159 -24.11 1.27 -9.26
C GLU A 159 -25.31 2.09 -8.76
N LEU A 160 -25.09 3.20 -8.04
CA LEU A 160 -26.13 4.13 -7.61
C LEU A 160 -26.40 5.16 -8.72
N THR A 161 -27.66 5.30 -9.09
CA THR A 161 -28.12 6.28 -10.09
C THR A 161 -28.98 7.37 -9.43
N GLY A 162 -29.13 8.50 -10.12
CA GLY A 162 -29.96 9.62 -9.67
C GLY A 162 -29.33 10.48 -8.57
N GLU A 163 -30.09 11.48 -8.12
CA GLU A 163 -29.73 12.37 -7.02
C GLU A 163 -30.56 12.06 -5.78
N TRP A 164 -30.09 12.50 -4.61
CA TRP A 164 -30.83 12.29 -3.36
C TRP A 164 -32.20 12.96 -3.35
N ASN A 165 -32.37 14.09 -4.05
CA ASN A 165 -33.57 14.94 -4.00
C ASN A 165 -34.20 15.17 -5.39
N SER A 166 -34.14 14.19 -6.30
CA SER A 166 -34.78 14.33 -7.62
C SER A 166 -36.32 14.25 -7.48
N GLY A 167 -36.98 15.41 -7.55
CA GLY A 167 -38.44 15.59 -7.41
C GLY A 167 -39.31 14.99 -8.52
N SER A 168 -38.78 14.13 -9.38
CA SER A 168 -39.56 13.49 -10.46
C SER A 168 -38.99 12.13 -10.85
N GLY A 169 -39.79 11.07 -10.65
CA GLY A 169 -39.81 9.89 -11.53
C GLY A 169 -39.31 8.56 -10.97
N SER A 170 -38.33 8.53 -10.06
CA SER A 170 -37.90 7.30 -9.38
C SER A 170 -37.14 7.69 -8.12
N SER A 171 -37.80 7.68 -6.96
CA SER A 171 -37.09 7.89 -5.70
C SER A 171 -36.13 6.73 -5.47
N PRO A 172 -34.86 6.98 -5.07
CA PRO A 172 -33.97 5.92 -4.66
C PRO A 172 -34.64 5.05 -3.60
N THR A 173 -34.71 3.73 -3.82
CA THR A 173 -35.24 2.84 -2.80
C THR A 173 -34.08 2.43 -1.89
N GLU A 174 -34.23 2.69 -0.59
CA GLU A 174 -33.20 2.36 0.41
C GLU A 174 -32.80 0.88 0.33
N THR A 175 -33.77 -0.01 0.15
CA THR A 175 -33.53 -1.46 0.03
C THR A 175 -32.60 -1.81 -1.14
N GLU A 176 -32.84 -1.29 -2.34
CA GLU A 176 -32.01 -1.60 -3.52
C GLU A 176 -30.63 -0.93 -3.43
N ASP A 177 -30.58 0.31 -2.96
CA ASP A 177 -29.33 1.03 -2.77
C ASP A 177 -28.46 0.32 -1.73
N LEU A 178 -29.02 -0.13 -0.60
CA LEU A 178 -28.28 -0.79 0.45
C LEU A 178 -27.62 -2.09 -0.03
N VAL A 179 -28.23 -2.84 -0.95
CA VAL A 179 -27.60 -4.02 -1.56
C VAL A 179 -26.32 -3.62 -2.30
N LYS A 180 -26.39 -2.54 -3.10
CA LYS A 180 -25.26 -2.03 -3.89
C LYS A 180 -24.18 -1.42 -3.00
N ILE A 181 -24.56 -0.66 -1.97
CA ILE A 181 -23.67 -0.04 -1.00
C ILE A 181 -22.91 -1.12 -0.22
N LYS A 182 -23.59 -2.13 0.31
CA LYS A 182 -22.95 -3.24 1.05
C LYS A 182 -21.93 -3.98 0.18
N LYS A 183 -22.31 -4.31 -1.06
CA LYS A 183 -21.41 -4.94 -2.04
C LYS A 183 -20.18 -4.07 -2.33
N TRP A 184 -20.39 -2.77 -2.55
CA TRP A 184 -19.31 -1.81 -2.79
C TRP A 184 -18.38 -1.71 -1.56
N CYS A 185 -18.94 -1.57 -0.36
CA CYS A 185 -18.21 -1.52 0.89
C CYS A 185 -17.34 -2.77 1.13
N LYS A 186 -17.90 -3.95 0.87
CA LYS A 186 -17.16 -5.22 0.97
C LYS A 186 -15.96 -5.26 0.02
N SER A 187 -16.14 -4.82 -1.23
CA SER A 187 -15.05 -4.78 -2.21
C SER A 187 -14.01 -3.72 -1.89
N LYS A 188 -14.44 -2.48 -1.61
CA LYS A 188 -13.53 -1.35 -1.43
C LYS A 188 -12.78 -1.38 -0.10
N SER A 189 -13.37 -1.92 0.96
CA SER A 189 -12.65 -2.10 2.23
C SER A 189 -11.45 -3.04 2.14
N GLN A 190 -11.42 -3.93 1.14
CA GLN A 190 -10.29 -4.83 0.86
C GLN A 190 -9.28 -4.24 -0.13
N ALA A 191 -9.55 -3.07 -0.71
CA ALA A 191 -8.63 -2.40 -1.60
C ALA A 191 -7.42 -1.84 -0.82
N SER A 192 -6.30 -1.68 -1.51
CA SER A 192 -5.10 -1.05 -0.98
C SER A 192 -5.41 0.37 -0.49
N PHE A 193 -4.90 0.73 0.68
CA PHE A 193 -5.01 2.06 1.25
C PHE A 193 -3.87 2.95 0.75
N TYR A 194 -4.22 3.90 -0.12
CA TYR A 194 -3.33 4.96 -0.57
C TYR A 194 -3.77 6.29 0.00
N ALA A 195 -2.91 6.96 0.76
CA ALA A 195 -3.25 8.18 1.50
C ALA A 195 -3.65 9.37 0.61
N HIS A 196 -3.21 9.39 -0.66
CA HIS A 196 -3.57 10.42 -1.62
C HIS A 196 -4.94 10.20 -2.28
N GLU A 197 -5.54 9.01 -2.09
CA GLU A 197 -6.83 8.66 -2.69
C GLU A 197 -7.99 8.93 -1.72
N GLN A 198 -9.13 9.37 -2.28
CA GLN A 198 -10.33 9.61 -1.49
C GLN A 198 -11.08 8.34 -1.07
N ILE A 199 -10.69 7.18 -1.60
CA ILE A 199 -11.45 5.93 -1.39
C ILE A 199 -11.51 5.54 0.09
N TYR A 200 -10.49 5.86 0.88
CA TYR A 200 -10.51 5.66 2.33
C TYR A 200 -11.64 6.45 2.99
N ASP A 201 -11.74 7.74 2.70
CA ASP A 201 -12.77 8.60 3.27
C ASP A 201 -14.16 8.19 2.79
N GLN A 202 -14.27 7.77 1.53
CA GLN A 202 -15.53 7.24 0.98
C GLN A 202 -15.94 5.96 1.73
N VAL A 203 -15.03 4.99 1.92
CA VAL A 203 -15.33 3.78 2.69
C VAL A 203 -15.65 4.11 4.14
N TYR A 204 -14.91 5.03 4.77
CA TYR A 204 -15.20 5.48 6.13
C TYR A 204 -16.63 6.04 6.24
N ASN A 205 -17.01 6.95 5.33
CA ASN A 205 -18.31 7.60 5.36
C ASN A 205 -19.46 6.63 5.05
N TRP A 206 -19.33 5.81 4.00
CA TRP A 206 -20.41 4.94 3.56
C TRP A 206 -20.54 3.66 4.37
N CYS A 207 -19.44 3.13 4.89
CA CYS A 207 -19.37 1.75 5.35
C CYS A 207 -19.19 1.59 6.86
N THR A 208 -19.03 2.66 7.63
CA THR A 208 -18.81 2.60 9.08
C THR A 208 -19.93 3.30 9.85
N GLU A 209 -20.19 2.84 11.07
CA GLU A 209 -21.12 3.52 11.99
C GLU A 209 -20.68 4.97 12.26
N ASP A 210 -19.39 5.18 12.52
CA ASP A 210 -18.84 6.51 12.80
C ASP A 210 -19.04 7.49 11.64
N GLY A 211 -19.04 6.98 10.41
CA GLY A 211 -19.39 7.76 9.24
C GLY A 211 -20.73 8.48 9.42
N ALA A 212 -21.70 7.89 10.12
CA ALA A 212 -23.04 8.47 10.35
C ALA A 212 -22.99 9.78 11.16
N ASN A 213 -21.87 10.07 11.82
CA ASN A 213 -21.69 11.26 12.64
C ASN A 213 -20.93 12.37 11.91
N VAL A 214 -20.43 12.12 10.70
CA VAL A 214 -19.66 13.11 9.93
C VAL A 214 -20.61 14.19 9.39
N ALA A 215 -20.31 15.46 9.63
CA ALA A 215 -21.10 16.60 9.16
C ALA A 215 -21.11 16.72 7.63
N GLU A 216 -21.74 17.74 7.06
CA GLU A 216 -21.56 18.09 5.64
C GLU A 216 -20.22 18.82 5.42
N VAL A 217 -19.68 18.84 4.20
CA VAL A 217 -18.57 19.73 3.85
C VAL A 217 -19.11 21.16 3.70
N THR A 218 -18.65 22.09 4.54
CA THR A 218 -18.81 23.54 4.29
C THR A 218 -17.78 23.96 3.24
N GLY A 219 -18.26 24.38 2.07
CA GLY A 219 -17.43 24.95 1.01
C GLY A 219 -17.06 26.39 1.28
#